data_AF-A0A147GLI9-F1
#
_entry.id   AF-A0A147GLI9-F1
#
_cell.length_a   1.000
_cell.length_b   1.000
_cell.length_c   1.000
_cell.angle_alpha   90.00
_cell.angle_beta   90.00
_cell.angle_gamma   90.00
#
_symmetry.space_group_name_H-M   'P 1'
#
loop_
_entity.id
_entity.type
_entity.pdbx_description
1 polymer ?
#
loop_
_entity_poly.entity_id
_entity_poly.type
_entity_poly.pdbx_seq_one_letter_code
_entity_poly.pdbx_strand_id
1 'polypeptide(L)'
;RAAQAAGAAALDVMPPHHWLRFGFTPGHALQYFEAIHRAAPELDLVCHVYPAWTRASYSSQLLAELARLPYLQAFKVGQRDMNKYARDIQAIREANPAKAILTCHDEYLLASMVQGVDGALVGFATFIPQLIIDLWAAVKAGDLKKAMEVQAVITPLKDAVYGGGEPTGEAHARMKGGMYLAGVLERATVRPPTEAPNPQEMDALRAACRQAGLLRR
;
A
#
# COMPACT_ATOMS: atom_id res chain seq x y z
N ARG A 1 -9.61 -15.21 -13.27
CA ARG A 1 -9.48 -16.57 -13.85
C ARG A 1 -8.21 -17.30 -13.40
N ALA A 2 -6.99 -16.95 -13.88
CA ALA A 2 -5.77 -17.67 -13.43
C ALA A 2 -5.57 -17.64 -11.90
N ALA A 3 -5.76 -16.47 -11.27
CA ALA A 3 -5.72 -16.35 -9.80
C ALA A 3 -6.77 -17.22 -9.09
N GLN A 4 -7.98 -17.33 -9.64
CA GLN A 4 -9.04 -18.19 -9.11
C GLN A 4 -8.66 -19.66 -9.21
N ALA A 5 -8.13 -20.09 -10.36
CA ALA A 5 -7.62 -21.45 -10.54
C ALA A 5 -6.45 -21.77 -9.59
N ALA A 6 -5.69 -20.76 -9.18
CA ALA A 6 -4.63 -20.87 -8.18
C ALA A 6 -5.14 -20.82 -6.72
N GLY A 7 -6.46 -20.66 -6.49
CA GLY A 7 -7.05 -20.61 -5.15
C GLY A 7 -6.89 -19.28 -4.41
N ALA A 8 -6.68 -18.17 -5.14
CA ALA A 8 -6.72 -16.84 -4.52
C ALA A 8 -8.09 -16.57 -3.89
N ALA A 9 -8.13 -15.79 -2.81
CA ALA A 9 -9.39 -15.34 -2.20
C ALA A 9 -9.91 -14.02 -2.80
N ALA A 10 -9.00 -13.18 -3.29
CA ALA A 10 -9.34 -11.85 -3.79
C ALA A 10 -8.35 -11.35 -4.87
N LEU A 11 -8.71 -10.26 -5.54
CA LEU A 11 -7.90 -9.54 -6.50
C LEU A 11 -7.64 -8.10 -6.04
N ASP A 12 -6.37 -7.66 -5.99
CA ASP A 12 -6.01 -6.24 -5.90
C ASP A 12 -6.12 -5.62 -7.30
N VAL A 13 -7.18 -4.85 -7.52
CA VAL A 13 -7.53 -4.28 -8.81
C VAL A 13 -6.94 -2.88 -8.94
N MET A 14 -5.88 -2.79 -9.73
CA MET A 14 -5.31 -1.51 -10.15
C MET A 14 -6.18 -0.86 -11.24
N PRO A 15 -6.20 0.49 -11.31
CA PRO A 15 -6.79 1.17 -12.45
C PRO A 15 -6.02 0.81 -13.73
N PRO A 16 -6.70 0.66 -14.88
CA PRO A 16 -6.05 0.51 -16.18
C PRO A 16 -5.00 1.59 -16.43
N HIS A 17 -3.79 1.18 -16.84
CA HIS A 17 -2.64 2.08 -16.98
C HIS A 17 -2.90 3.28 -17.91
N HIS A 18 -3.72 3.13 -18.95
CA HIS A 18 -4.04 4.22 -19.87
C HIS A 18 -4.84 5.35 -19.19
N TRP A 19 -5.56 5.07 -18.09
CA TRP A 19 -6.26 6.10 -17.31
C TRP A 19 -5.30 7.09 -16.67
N LEU A 20 -4.05 6.70 -16.39
CA LEU A 20 -3.04 7.62 -15.86
C LEU A 20 -2.79 8.80 -16.81
N ARG A 21 -2.94 8.59 -18.13
CA ARG A 21 -2.80 9.62 -19.15
C ARG A 21 -4.13 10.23 -19.59
N PHE A 22 -5.16 9.40 -19.78
CA PHE A 22 -6.39 9.83 -20.45
C PHE A 22 -7.60 9.97 -19.52
N GLY A 23 -7.49 9.51 -18.28
CA GLY A 23 -8.61 9.45 -17.35
C GLY A 23 -9.68 8.45 -17.77
N PHE A 24 -10.87 8.60 -17.20
CA PHE A 24 -12.02 7.74 -17.38
C PHE A 24 -13.31 8.48 -16.99
N THR A 25 -14.47 7.92 -17.31
CA THR A 25 -15.77 8.37 -16.79
C THR A 25 -16.22 7.46 -15.64
N PRO A 26 -17.00 7.94 -14.65
CA PRO A 26 -17.43 7.12 -13.52
C PRO A 26 -18.12 5.80 -13.92
N GLY A 27 -19.01 5.85 -14.92
CA GLY A 27 -19.67 4.65 -15.43
C GLY A 27 -18.69 3.62 -16.03
N HIS A 28 -17.60 4.08 -16.65
CA HIS A 28 -16.58 3.18 -17.20
C HIS A 28 -15.78 2.47 -16.10
N ALA A 29 -15.55 3.14 -14.96
CA ALA A 29 -14.93 2.50 -13.80
C ALA A 29 -15.83 1.43 -13.19
N LEU A 30 -17.13 1.70 -13.01
CA LEU A 30 -18.09 0.70 -12.52
C LEU A 30 -18.15 -0.54 -13.44
N GLN A 31 -18.23 -0.33 -14.75
CA GLN A 31 -18.22 -1.41 -15.74
C GLN A 31 -16.92 -2.22 -15.70
N TYR A 32 -15.78 -1.58 -15.42
CA TYR A 32 -14.50 -2.27 -15.28
C TYR A 32 -14.50 -3.25 -14.09
N PHE A 33 -14.97 -2.81 -12.90
CA PHE A 33 -15.08 -3.69 -11.74
C PHE A 33 -16.12 -4.82 -11.98
N GLU A 34 -17.26 -4.51 -12.61
CA GLU A 34 -18.26 -5.52 -12.97
C GLU A 34 -17.69 -6.57 -13.93
N ALA A 35 -16.94 -6.14 -14.95
CA ALA A 35 -16.34 -7.06 -15.92
C ALA A 35 -15.32 -8.02 -15.27
N ILE A 36 -14.53 -7.53 -14.31
CA ILE A 36 -13.60 -8.38 -13.55
C ILE A 36 -14.37 -9.39 -12.71
N HIS A 37 -15.39 -8.94 -11.97
CA HIS A 37 -16.21 -9.83 -11.16
C HIS A 37 -16.91 -10.90 -12.01
N ARG A 38 -17.54 -10.53 -13.13
CA ARG A 38 -18.15 -11.49 -14.07
C ARG A 38 -17.17 -12.54 -14.60
N ALA A 39 -15.91 -12.15 -14.80
CA ALA A 39 -14.88 -13.06 -15.27
C ALA A 39 -14.30 -13.97 -14.17
N ALA A 40 -14.48 -13.63 -12.90
CA ALA A 40 -14.01 -14.37 -11.74
C ALA A 40 -14.96 -14.21 -10.54
N PRO A 41 -16.19 -14.77 -10.61
CA PRO A 41 -17.28 -14.45 -9.70
C PRO A 41 -17.07 -14.94 -8.26
N GLU A 42 -16.15 -15.88 -8.05
CA GLU A 42 -15.81 -16.43 -6.74
C GLU A 42 -14.77 -15.60 -5.99
N LEU A 43 -14.17 -14.59 -6.63
CA LEU A 43 -13.14 -13.76 -6.02
C LEU A 43 -13.72 -12.42 -5.57
N ASP A 44 -13.38 -12.04 -4.34
CA ASP A 44 -13.57 -10.68 -3.86
C ASP A 44 -12.62 -9.70 -4.56
N LEU A 45 -13.02 -8.43 -4.65
CA LEU A 45 -12.21 -7.37 -5.23
C LEU A 45 -11.73 -6.38 -4.17
N VAL A 46 -10.49 -5.93 -4.34
CA VAL A 46 -9.89 -4.81 -3.61
C VAL A 46 -9.65 -3.68 -4.61
N CYS A 47 -10.18 -2.48 -4.33
CA CYS A 47 -9.99 -1.31 -5.17
C CYS A 47 -8.70 -0.58 -4.77
N HIS A 48 -7.73 -0.51 -5.68
CA HIS A 48 -6.52 0.28 -5.49
C HIS A 48 -6.77 1.75 -5.87
N VAL A 49 -6.82 2.63 -4.86
CA VAL A 49 -7.06 4.06 -5.05
C VAL A 49 -5.74 4.79 -5.25
N TYR A 50 -5.58 5.41 -6.42
CA TYR A 50 -4.39 6.19 -6.77
C TYR A 50 -4.44 7.63 -6.25
N PRO A 51 -3.29 8.32 -6.15
CA PRO A 51 -3.22 9.72 -5.70
C PRO A 51 -4.00 10.70 -6.58
N ALA A 52 -4.45 11.83 -6.00
CA ALA A 52 -5.29 12.84 -6.66
C ALA A 52 -4.67 13.46 -7.92
N TRP A 53 -3.35 13.59 -7.96
CA TRP A 53 -2.65 14.17 -9.11
C TRP A 53 -2.59 13.24 -10.32
N THR A 54 -3.00 11.98 -10.17
CA THR A 54 -3.12 11.04 -11.29
C THR A 54 -4.50 11.19 -11.95
N ARG A 55 -4.57 10.99 -13.26
CA ARG A 55 -5.87 10.92 -13.96
C ARG A 55 -6.63 9.63 -13.69
N ALA A 56 -6.03 8.69 -12.94
CA ALA A 56 -6.66 7.45 -12.48
C ALA A 56 -7.30 7.59 -11.08
N SER A 57 -7.26 8.76 -10.45
CA SER A 57 -7.88 8.97 -9.12
C SER A 57 -9.40 8.89 -9.20
N TYR A 58 -10.01 8.13 -8.29
CA TYR A 58 -11.46 8.14 -8.09
C TYR A 58 -11.91 9.37 -7.28
N SER A 59 -13.08 9.92 -7.62
CA SER A 59 -13.76 10.90 -6.76
C SER A 59 -14.33 10.21 -5.52
N SER A 60 -14.54 10.95 -4.43
CA SER A 60 -15.13 10.38 -3.21
C SER A 60 -16.54 9.83 -3.46
N GLN A 61 -17.31 10.48 -4.35
CA GLN A 61 -18.62 9.97 -4.80
C GLN A 61 -18.50 8.61 -5.50
N LEU A 62 -17.53 8.44 -6.40
CA LEU A 62 -17.33 7.17 -7.09
C LEU A 62 -16.82 6.09 -6.13
N LEU A 63 -15.98 6.43 -5.15
CA LEU A 63 -15.58 5.49 -4.10
C LEU A 63 -16.79 5.01 -3.28
N ALA A 64 -17.73 5.90 -2.95
CA ALA A 64 -19.00 5.55 -2.32
C ALA A 64 -19.85 4.61 -3.20
N GLU A 65 -19.90 4.84 -4.52
CA GLU A 65 -20.59 3.93 -5.46
C GLU A 65 -19.92 2.55 -5.50
N LEU A 66 -18.60 2.50 -5.61
CA LEU A 66 -17.81 1.27 -5.55
C LEU A 66 -18.02 0.51 -4.22
N ALA A 67 -18.16 1.22 -3.10
CA ALA A 67 -18.36 0.62 -1.77
C ALA A 67 -19.73 -0.07 -1.63
N ARG A 68 -20.70 0.24 -2.50
CA ARG A 68 -22.00 -0.44 -2.53
C ARG A 68 -21.97 -1.74 -3.32
N LEU A 69 -20.89 -2.02 -4.06
CA LEU A 69 -20.76 -3.26 -4.82
C LEU A 69 -20.58 -4.44 -3.84
N PRO A 70 -21.38 -5.51 -3.96
CA PRO A 70 -21.34 -6.61 -3.00
C PRO A 70 -20.06 -7.44 -3.08
N TYR A 71 -19.37 -7.42 -4.22
CA TYR A 71 -18.14 -8.17 -4.51
C TYR A 71 -16.84 -7.38 -4.29
N LEU A 72 -16.91 -6.09 -3.94
CA LEU A 72 -15.73 -5.26 -3.65
C LEU A 72 -15.61 -5.10 -2.14
N GLN A 73 -14.68 -5.80 -1.49
CA GLN A 73 -14.64 -5.85 -0.02
C GLN A 73 -13.68 -4.86 0.60
N ALA A 74 -12.68 -4.38 -0.14
CA ALA A 74 -11.68 -3.49 0.43
C ALA A 74 -11.22 -2.38 -0.51
N PHE A 75 -10.68 -1.32 0.10
CA PHE A 75 -10.02 -0.21 -0.58
C PHE A 75 -8.58 -0.13 -0.09
N LYS A 76 -7.63 -0.24 -1.02
CA LYS A 76 -6.21 0.01 -0.79
C LYS A 76 -5.94 1.47 -1.15
N VAL A 77 -5.84 2.33 -0.15
CA VAL A 77 -5.90 3.78 -0.35
C VAL A 77 -4.51 4.40 -0.40
N GLY A 78 -4.09 4.77 -1.61
CA GLY A 78 -2.88 5.52 -1.92
C GLY A 78 -3.08 7.05 -1.95
N GLN A 79 -3.96 7.53 -1.09
CA GLN A 79 -4.32 8.93 -0.82
C GLN A 79 -3.25 9.88 -0.27
N ARG A 80 -2.43 10.60 -1.04
CA ARG A 80 -1.39 11.48 -0.45
C ARG A 80 -1.85 12.90 -0.10
N ASP A 81 -2.96 13.39 -0.66
CA ASP A 81 -3.62 14.58 -0.13
C ASP A 81 -4.44 14.18 1.10
N MET A 82 -4.00 14.56 2.31
CA MET A 82 -4.64 14.06 3.55
C MET A 82 -6.08 14.57 3.75
N ASN A 83 -6.44 15.73 3.20
CA ASN A 83 -7.82 16.20 3.26
C ASN A 83 -8.72 15.34 2.35
N LYS A 84 -8.28 15.05 1.12
CA LYS A 84 -8.97 14.12 0.24
C LYS A 84 -8.96 12.70 0.81
N TYR A 85 -7.90 12.25 1.45
CA TYR A 85 -7.84 10.95 2.11
C TYR A 85 -8.95 10.81 3.16
N ALA A 86 -9.08 11.78 4.07
CA ALA A 86 -10.15 11.79 5.06
C ALA A 86 -11.55 11.79 4.41
N ARG A 87 -11.76 12.60 3.36
CA ARG A 87 -13.03 12.64 2.61
C ARG A 87 -13.35 11.33 1.89
N ASP A 88 -12.34 10.69 1.31
CA ASP A 88 -12.49 9.39 0.64
C ASP A 88 -12.86 8.30 1.66
N ILE A 89 -12.20 8.27 2.82
CA ILE A 89 -12.52 7.35 3.92
C ILE A 89 -13.96 7.55 4.39
N GLN A 90 -14.34 8.80 4.66
CA GLN A 90 -15.69 9.15 5.09
C GLN A 90 -16.74 8.67 4.07
N ALA A 91 -16.55 8.97 2.78
CA ALA A 91 -17.49 8.58 1.73
C ALA A 91 -17.64 7.05 1.60
N ILE A 92 -16.54 6.29 1.72
CA ILE A 92 -16.60 4.82 1.72
C ILE A 92 -17.36 4.32 2.95
N ARG A 93 -17.05 4.84 4.14
CA ARG A 93 -17.65 4.43 5.42
C ARG A 93 -19.15 4.71 5.46
N GLU A 94 -19.58 5.89 5.01
CA GLU A 94 -20.99 6.27 4.93
C GLU A 94 -21.76 5.42 3.93
N ALA A 95 -21.15 5.06 2.81
CA ALA A 95 -21.78 4.21 1.81
C ALA A 95 -21.92 2.76 2.27
N ASN A 96 -20.90 2.21 2.92
CA ASN A 96 -20.94 0.88 3.50
C ASN A 96 -19.87 0.69 4.59
N PRO A 97 -20.25 0.67 5.88
CA PRO A 97 -19.28 0.55 6.98
C PRO A 97 -18.60 -0.82 7.05
N ALA A 98 -19.09 -1.85 6.36
CA ALA A 98 -18.51 -3.19 6.37
C ALA A 98 -17.27 -3.35 5.46
N LYS A 99 -16.99 -2.40 4.57
CA LYS A 99 -15.82 -2.49 3.68
C LYS A 99 -14.53 -2.32 4.47
N ALA A 100 -13.44 -2.99 4.11
CA ALA A 100 -12.14 -2.69 4.70
C ALA A 100 -11.48 -1.50 3.99
N ILE A 101 -10.85 -0.61 4.73
CA ILE A 101 -10.03 0.48 4.18
C ILE A 101 -8.63 0.29 4.72
N LEU A 102 -7.67 0.11 3.81
CA LEU A 102 -6.29 -0.22 4.13
C LEU A 102 -5.40 0.89 3.59
N THR A 103 -4.55 1.47 4.43
CA THR A 103 -3.56 2.44 3.94
C THR A 103 -2.54 1.77 3.03
N CYS A 104 -2.09 2.48 1.99
CA CYS A 104 -1.03 2.07 1.07
C CYS A 104 0.19 3.02 1.13
N HIS A 105 0.35 3.76 2.22
CA HIS A 105 1.44 4.72 2.39
C HIS A 105 2.60 4.08 3.14
N ASP A 106 3.51 3.45 2.40
CA ASP A 106 4.74 2.91 2.98
C ASP A 106 5.58 4.02 3.65
N GLU A 107 5.56 5.20 3.05
CA GLU A 107 6.33 6.38 3.43
C GLU A 107 5.70 7.20 4.60
N TYR A 108 4.40 7.03 4.86
CA TYR A 108 3.63 7.79 5.85
C TYR A 108 2.68 6.88 6.66
N LEU A 109 3.20 5.78 7.22
CA LEU A 109 2.39 4.78 7.92
C LEU A 109 1.58 5.38 9.08
N LEU A 110 2.23 5.97 10.09
CA LEU A 110 1.52 6.51 11.25
C LEU A 110 0.48 7.58 10.86
N ALA A 111 0.87 8.54 10.03
CA ALA A 111 0.00 9.67 9.63
C ALA A 111 -1.26 9.23 8.88
N SER A 112 -1.20 8.09 8.18
CA SER A 112 -2.35 7.52 7.48
C SER A 112 -3.16 6.54 8.34
N MET A 113 -2.50 5.77 9.22
CA MET A 113 -3.16 4.79 10.10
C MET A 113 -4.11 5.44 11.11
N VAL A 114 -3.85 6.68 11.54
CA VAL A 114 -4.68 7.38 12.56
C VAL A 114 -6.00 7.95 12.03
N GLN A 115 -6.34 7.75 10.74
CA GLN A 115 -7.53 8.36 10.12
C GLN A 115 -8.72 7.41 9.96
N GLY A 116 -8.86 6.43 10.86
CA GLY A 116 -10.01 5.52 10.85
C GLY A 116 -9.97 4.49 9.72
N VAL A 117 -8.77 4.09 9.30
CA VAL A 117 -8.56 2.90 8.46
C VAL A 117 -8.55 1.63 9.32
N ASP A 118 -8.60 0.46 8.67
CA ASP A 118 -8.68 -0.85 9.33
C ASP A 118 -7.36 -1.64 9.30
N GLY A 119 -6.31 -1.03 8.75
CA GLY A 119 -4.98 -1.61 8.67
C GLY A 119 -4.17 -1.04 7.51
N ALA A 120 -3.19 -1.82 7.06
CA ALA A 120 -2.29 -1.43 5.98
C ALA A 120 -2.11 -2.58 4.98
N LEU A 121 -2.13 -2.23 3.70
CA LEU A 121 -1.74 -3.11 2.60
C LEU A 121 -0.57 -2.43 1.88
N VAL A 122 0.62 -2.65 2.41
CA VAL A 122 1.85 -1.91 2.12
C VAL A 122 2.97 -2.87 1.75
N GLY A 123 3.80 -2.49 0.77
CA GLY A 123 4.92 -3.33 0.33
C GLY A 123 5.97 -3.47 1.43
N PHE A 124 6.16 -2.44 2.22
CA PHE A 124 7.16 -2.37 3.29
C PHE A 124 6.94 -3.41 4.40
N ALA A 125 5.72 -3.94 4.54
CA ALA A 125 5.42 -5.07 5.42
C ALA A 125 6.15 -6.36 5.03
N THR A 126 6.62 -6.49 3.79
CA THR A 126 7.45 -7.64 3.39
C THR A 126 8.85 -7.57 4.00
N PHE A 127 9.34 -6.36 4.28
CA PHE A 127 10.66 -6.15 4.85
C PHE A 127 10.62 -6.10 6.38
N ILE A 128 9.68 -5.36 6.96
CA ILE A 128 9.62 -5.10 8.40
C ILE A 128 8.25 -5.44 9.02
N PRO A 129 7.72 -6.67 8.81
CA PRO A 129 6.34 -7.01 9.18
C PRO A 129 6.03 -6.75 10.65
N GLN A 130 6.94 -7.14 11.57
CA GLN A 130 6.70 -6.98 13.00
C GLN A 130 6.62 -5.51 13.42
N LEU A 131 7.45 -4.62 12.86
CA LEU A 131 7.39 -3.19 13.17
C LEU A 131 6.06 -2.57 12.69
N ILE A 132 5.54 -3.02 11.54
CA ILE A 132 4.23 -2.56 11.04
C ILE A 132 3.08 -3.11 11.91
N ILE A 133 3.18 -4.36 12.37
CA ILE A 133 2.23 -4.94 13.32
C ILE A 133 2.22 -4.16 14.64
N ASP A 134 3.39 -3.87 15.19
CA ASP A 134 3.55 -3.13 16.46
C ASP A 134 3.02 -1.70 16.33
N LEU A 135 3.30 -1.03 15.20
CA LEU A 135 2.78 0.31 14.91
C LEU A 135 1.26 0.28 14.82
N TRP A 136 0.69 -0.67 14.09
CA TRP A 136 -0.75 -0.82 13.94
C TRP A 136 -1.43 -1.12 15.28
N ALA A 137 -0.84 -1.99 16.10
CA ALA A 137 -1.36 -2.31 17.44
C ALA A 137 -1.38 -1.07 18.35
N ALA A 138 -0.32 -0.26 18.34
CA ALA A 138 -0.27 0.99 19.09
C ALA A 138 -1.32 2.00 18.63
N VAL A 139 -1.48 2.19 17.32
CA VAL A 139 -2.52 3.07 16.75
C VAL A 139 -3.92 2.58 17.15
N LYS A 140 -4.19 1.28 17.01
CA LYS A 140 -5.48 0.68 17.39
C LYS A 140 -5.80 0.82 18.88
N ALA A 141 -4.77 0.80 19.73
CA ALA A 141 -4.91 1.03 21.17
C ALA A 141 -5.04 2.52 21.55
N GLY A 142 -4.86 3.45 20.61
CA GLY A 142 -4.82 4.89 20.88
C GLY A 142 -3.53 5.36 21.57
N ASP A 143 -2.50 4.52 21.67
CA ASP A 143 -1.22 4.87 22.27
C ASP A 143 -0.30 5.55 21.24
N LEU A 144 -0.56 6.83 21.00
CA LEU A 144 0.21 7.62 20.03
C LEU A 144 1.68 7.79 20.45
N LYS A 145 1.99 7.77 21.74
CA LYS A 145 3.37 7.84 22.21
C LYS A 145 4.13 6.59 21.79
N LYS A 146 3.57 5.41 22.04
CA LYS A 146 4.16 4.15 21.58
C LYS A 146 4.23 4.08 20.07
N ALA A 147 3.19 4.54 19.38
CA ALA A 147 3.18 4.57 17.91
C ALA A 147 4.32 5.44 17.35
N MET A 148 4.58 6.61 17.96
CA MET A 148 5.71 7.47 17.58
C MET A 148 7.08 6.82 17.87
N GLU A 149 7.24 6.10 18.98
CA GLU A 149 8.46 5.36 19.28
C GLU A 149 8.74 4.27 18.23
N VAL A 150 7.72 3.51 17.84
CA VAL A 150 7.84 2.49 16.78
C VAL A 150 8.13 3.17 15.43
N GLN A 151 7.42 4.24 15.10
CA GLN A 151 7.64 5.00 13.87
C GLN A 151 9.08 5.54 13.79
N ALA A 152 9.69 5.96 14.91
CA ALA A 152 11.08 6.40 14.94
C ALA A 152 12.08 5.29 14.58
N VAL A 153 11.78 4.02 14.88
CA VAL A 153 12.58 2.87 14.43
C VAL A 153 12.36 2.59 12.94
N ILE A 154 11.14 2.77 12.45
CA ILE A 154 10.76 2.56 11.05
C ILE A 154 11.40 3.61 10.13
N THR A 155 11.48 4.87 10.55
CA THR A 155 11.87 6.00 9.69
C THR A 155 13.21 5.81 8.96
N PRO A 156 14.33 5.42 9.61
CA PRO A 156 15.60 5.21 8.91
C PRO A 156 15.53 4.10 7.84
N LEU A 157 14.77 3.03 8.10
CA LEU A 157 14.56 1.95 7.14
C LEU A 157 13.73 2.42 5.95
N LYS A 158 12.67 3.20 6.24
CA LYS A 158 11.80 3.80 5.23
C LYS A 158 12.60 4.73 4.35
N ASP A 159 13.42 5.60 4.92
CA ASP A 159 14.23 6.57 4.17
C ASP A 159 15.30 5.86 3.32
N ALA A 160 15.90 4.76 3.81
CA ALA A 160 16.83 3.96 3.02
C ALA A 160 16.17 3.24 1.83
N VAL A 161 14.86 2.94 1.90
CA VAL A 161 14.12 2.24 0.82
C VAL A 161 13.45 3.22 -0.15
N TYR A 162 12.82 4.26 0.36
CA TYR A 162 11.95 5.17 -0.39
C TYR A 162 12.57 6.54 -0.61
N GLY A 163 13.63 6.89 0.14
CA GLY A 163 14.17 8.24 0.18
C GLY A 163 13.29 9.21 0.99
N GLY A 164 13.63 10.50 0.88
CA GLY A 164 12.88 11.58 1.52
C GLY A 164 11.68 12.10 0.71
N GLY A 165 11.41 11.51 -0.46
CA GLY A 165 10.36 11.95 -1.39
C GLY A 165 9.46 10.79 -1.86
N GLU A 166 8.81 10.95 -3.01
CA GLU A 166 7.99 9.86 -3.56
C GLU A 166 8.84 8.65 -3.96
N PRO A 167 8.36 7.43 -3.65
CA PRO A 167 9.00 6.20 -4.09
C PRO A 167 9.23 6.16 -5.60
N THR A 168 10.48 5.94 -6.01
CA THR A 168 10.79 5.54 -7.38
C THR A 168 10.51 4.05 -7.59
N GLY A 169 10.44 3.60 -8.85
CA GLY A 169 10.34 2.16 -9.16
C GLY A 169 11.48 1.33 -8.55
N GLU A 170 12.64 1.96 -8.33
CA GLU A 170 13.83 1.37 -7.70
C GLU A 170 13.66 1.11 -6.19
N ALA A 171 12.62 1.64 -5.55
CA ALA A 171 12.32 1.33 -4.15
C ALA A 171 12.13 -0.18 -3.92
N HIS A 172 11.62 -0.93 -4.91
CA HIS A 172 11.52 -2.39 -4.83
C HIS A 172 12.89 -3.08 -4.77
N ALA A 173 13.89 -2.53 -5.48
CA ALA A 173 15.25 -3.05 -5.45
C ALA A 173 15.90 -2.80 -4.07
N ARG A 174 15.75 -1.59 -3.54
CA ARG A 174 16.24 -1.23 -2.20
C ARG A 174 15.54 -2.04 -1.10
N MET A 175 14.24 -2.26 -1.22
CA MET A 175 13.48 -3.13 -0.31
C MET A 175 14.02 -4.55 -0.30
N LYS A 176 14.27 -5.14 -1.48
CA LYS A 176 14.93 -6.45 -1.59
C LYS A 176 16.34 -6.47 -1.00
N GLY A 177 17.10 -5.38 -1.18
CA GLY A 177 18.41 -5.19 -0.55
C GLY A 177 18.33 -5.21 0.98
N GLY A 178 17.37 -4.48 1.55
CA GLY A 178 17.06 -4.50 2.99
C GLY A 178 16.66 -5.89 3.48
N MET A 179 15.73 -6.55 2.77
CA MET A 179 15.30 -7.93 3.09
C MET A 179 16.46 -8.93 3.05
N TYR A 180 17.40 -8.79 2.11
CA TYR A 180 18.59 -9.62 2.05
C TYR A 180 19.50 -9.38 3.27
N LEU A 181 19.78 -8.12 3.60
CA LEU A 181 20.58 -7.73 4.78
C LEU A 181 19.94 -8.19 6.10
N ALA A 182 18.61 -8.19 6.17
CA ALA A 182 17.84 -8.70 7.30
C ALA A 182 17.69 -10.22 7.33
N GLY A 183 18.21 -10.93 6.33
CA GLY A 183 18.14 -12.40 6.24
C GLY A 183 16.77 -12.95 5.84
N VAL A 184 15.83 -12.10 5.40
CA VAL A 184 14.50 -12.50 4.91
C VAL A 184 14.60 -13.14 3.52
N LEU A 185 15.49 -12.63 2.67
CA LEU A 185 15.79 -13.20 1.36
C LEU A 185 17.21 -13.75 1.30
N GLU A 186 17.39 -14.84 0.56
CA GLU A 186 18.72 -15.35 0.22
C GLU A 186 19.43 -14.48 -0.82
N ARG A 187 18.67 -13.85 -1.72
CA ARG A 187 19.19 -13.05 -2.84
C ARG A 187 18.30 -11.83 -3.09
N ALA A 188 18.91 -10.67 -3.29
CA ALA A 188 18.22 -9.41 -3.61
C ALA A 188 18.00 -9.18 -5.12
N THR A 189 18.04 -10.23 -5.94
CA THR A 189 17.98 -10.11 -7.41
C THR A 189 16.68 -9.43 -7.88
N VAL A 190 16.84 -8.49 -8.82
CA VAL A 190 15.76 -7.79 -9.52
C VAL A 190 15.76 -8.15 -11.01
N ARG A 191 14.64 -7.91 -11.69
CA ARG A 191 14.52 -8.12 -13.14
C ARG A 191 14.69 -6.78 -13.86
N PRO A 192 15.46 -6.71 -14.97
CA PRO A 192 15.52 -5.52 -15.80
C PRO A 192 14.11 -5.07 -16.26
N PRO A 193 13.86 -3.76 -16.43
CA PRO A 193 14.85 -2.68 -16.41
C PRO A 193 15.18 -2.13 -15.00
N THR A 194 14.62 -2.71 -13.92
CA THR A 194 14.97 -2.31 -12.55
C THR A 194 16.42 -2.66 -12.24
N GLU A 195 17.14 -1.73 -11.63
CA GLU A 195 18.56 -1.87 -11.31
C GLU A 195 18.76 -2.29 -9.86
N ALA A 196 19.88 -2.95 -9.56
CA ALA A 196 20.22 -3.25 -8.18
C ALA A 196 20.64 -1.97 -7.45
N PRO A 197 20.42 -1.85 -6.13
CA PRO A 197 20.86 -0.69 -5.38
C PRO A 197 22.37 -0.50 -5.51
N ASN A 198 22.80 0.75 -5.68
CA ASN A 198 24.22 1.07 -5.77
C ASN A 198 24.92 0.92 -4.39
N PRO A 199 26.26 0.99 -4.31
CA PRO A 199 26.99 0.81 -3.05
C PRO A 199 26.54 1.77 -1.93
N GLN A 200 26.26 3.04 -2.25
CA GLN A 200 25.83 4.03 -1.27
C GLN A 200 24.44 3.70 -0.70
N GLU A 201 23.50 3.26 -1.56
CA GLU A 201 22.17 2.83 -1.12
C GLU A 201 22.25 1.56 -0.26
N MET A 202 23.13 0.61 -0.61
CA MET A 202 23.37 -0.58 0.19
C MET A 202 23.98 -0.25 1.57
N ASP A 203 24.86 0.74 1.65
CA ASP A 203 25.43 1.19 2.92
C ASP A 203 24.39 1.87 3.81
N ALA A 204 23.49 2.69 3.22
CA ALA A 204 22.36 3.28 3.94
C ALA A 204 21.41 2.20 4.48
N LEU A 205 21.07 1.20 3.66
CA LEU A 205 20.24 0.06 4.08
C LEU A 205 20.91 -0.73 5.22
N ARG A 206 22.22 -0.98 5.14
CA ARG A 206 22.97 -1.69 6.18
C ARG A 206 23.00 -0.93 7.49
N ALA A 207 23.21 0.38 7.44
CA ALA A 207 23.18 1.23 8.63
C ALA A 207 21.79 1.22 9.28
N ALA A 208 20.73 1.38 8.50
CA ALA A 208 19.34 1.34 8.99
C ALA A 208 18.99 -0.03 9.60
N CYS A 209 19.34 -1.13 8.93
CA CYS A 209 19.14 -2.49 9.47
C CYS A 209 19.89 -2.70 10.79
N ARG A 210 21.13 -2.21 10.90
CA ARG A 210 21.92 -2.33 12.15
C ARG A 210 21.27 -1.56 13.29
N GLN A 211 20.85 -0.32 13.03
CA GLN A 211 20.20 0.54 14.02
C GLN A 211 18.90 -0.07 14.53
N ALA A 212 18.12 -0.71 13.65
CA ALA A 212 16.89 -1.39 14.00
C ALA A 212 17.10 -2.80 14.60
N GLY A 213 18.34 -3.27 14.77
CA GLY A 213 18.62 -4.61 15.28
C GLY A 213 18.25 -5.76 14.31
N LEU A 214 18.06 -5.44 13.03
CA LEU A 214 17.63 -6.39 11.99
C LEU A 214 18.79 -6.97 11.18
N LEU A 215 20.01 -6.43 11.28
CA LEU A 215 21.12 -6.83 10.43
C LEU A 215 21.58 -8.28 10.68
N ARG A 216 21.61 -9.09 9.62
CA ARG A 216 22.07 -10.49 9.62
C ARG A 216 23.22 -10.78 8.66
N ARG A 217 23.55 -9.85 7.75
CA ARG A 217 24.59 -10.00 6.72
C ARG A 217 25.44 -8.74 6.57
#